data_AF-A0A1W6JWF9-F1
#
_entry.id   AF-A0A1W6JWF9-F1
#
_cell.length_a   1.000
_cell.length_b   1.000
_cell.length_c   1.000
_cell.angle_alpha   90.00
_cell.angle_beta   90.00
_cell.angle_gamma   90.00
#
_symmetry.space_group_name_H-M   'P 1'
#
loop_
_entity.id
_entity.type
_entity.pdbx_description
1 polymer ?
#
loop_
_entity_poly.entity_id
_entity_poly.type
_entity_poly.pdbx_seq_one_letter_code
_entity_poly.pdbx_strand_id
1 'polypeptide(L)' 'MICEKIGRSKAGKTYILRVYENGKVELTGDFFTSEEELKEVEEKLKRGEKPENVILGLDMDEILEKYQECKKEEGENT' A
#
# COMPACT_ATOMS: atom_id res chain seq x y z
N MET A 1 0.28 -7.01 -13.45
CA MET A 1 0.43 -5.96 -12.39
C MET A 1 -0.35 -4.77 -12.87
N ILE A 2 -1.30 -4.26 -12.09
CA ILE A 2 -2.22 -3.20 -12.55
C ILE A 2 -1.61 -1.83 -12.25
N CYS A 3 -0.94 -1.70 -11.11
CA CYS A 3 -0.49 -0.41 -10.63
C CYS A 3 0.78 -0.53 -9.78
N GLU A 4 1.66 0.45 -9.91
CA GLU A 4 2.80 0.67 -9.03
C GLU A 4 2.84 2.16 -8.65
N LYS A 5 2.94 2.44 -7.35
CA LYS A 5 3.10 3.80 -6.81
C LYS A 5 4.38 3.84 -6.00
N ILE A 6 5.32 4.68 -6.44
CA ILE A 6 6.57 4.95 -5.75
C ILE A 6 6.49 6.36 -5.19
N GLY A 7 6.79 6.52 -3.91
CA GLY A 7 6.68 7.81 -3.27
C GLY A 7 7.46 7.90 -1.97
N ARG A 8 7.50 9.12 -1.43
CA ARG A 8 7.98 9.37 -0.08
C ARG A 8 6.77 9.73 0.77
N SER A 9 6.47 8.87 1.74
CA SER A 9 5.41 9.09 2.71
C SER A 9 5.60 10.40 3.46
N LYS A 10 4.50 11.05 3.85
CA LYS A 10 4.49 12.23 4.73
C LYS A 10 5.22 12.00 6.05
N ALA A 11 5.25 10.76 6.54
CA ALA A 11 6.01 10.35 7.71
C ALA A 11 7.53 10.15 7.43
N GLY A 12 7.98 10.40 6.20
CA GLY A 12 9.38 10.66 5.86
C GLY A 12 10.13 9.53 5.17
N LYS A 13 9.54 8.33 5.06
CA LYS A 13 10.16 7.15 4.42
C LYS A 13 9.65 6.89 3.01
N THR A 14 10.47 6.26 2.20
CA THR A 14 10.15 5.84 0.83
C THR A 14 9.33 4.56 0.88
N TYR A 15 8.32 4.50 0.02
CA TYR A 15 7.52 3.30 -0.19
C TYR A 15 7.39 3.00 -1.69
N ILE A 16 7.16 1.72 -1.96
CA ILE A 16 6.75 1.18 -3.25
C ILE A 16 5.53 0.31 -2.96
N LEU A 17 4.38 0.73 -3.48
CA LEU A 17 3.13 0.01 -3.41
C LEU A 17 2.84 -0.62 -4.77
N ARG A 18 2.74 -1.95 -4.82
CA ARG A 18 2.37 -2.69 -6.04
C ARG A 18 1.02 -3.37 -5.83
N VAL A 19 0.15 -3.23 -6.82
CA VAL A 19 -1.16 -3.88 -6.85
C VAL A 19 -1.22 -4.77 -8.10
N TYR A 20 -1.47 -6.06 -7.89
CA TYR A 20 -1.49 -7.07 -8.93
C TYR A 20 -2.92 -7.44 -9.35
N GLU A 21 -3.07 -7.96 -10.57
CA GLU A 21 -4.37 -8.33 -11.16
C GLU A 21 -5.10 -9.42 -10.35
N ASN A 22 -4.36 -10.28 -9.66
CA ASN A 22 -4.92 -11.29 -8.76
C ASN A 22 -5.35 -10.73 -7.39
N GLY A 23 -5.33 -9.41 -7.21
CA GLY A 23 -5.63 -8.75 -5.94
C GLY A 23 -4.53 -8.83 -4.90
N LYS A 24 -3.33 -9.36 -5.21
CA LYS A 24 -2.18 -9.25 -4.31
C LYS A 24 -1.79 -7.78 -4.17
N VAL A 25 -1.46 -7.37 -2.94
CA VAL A 25 -0.83 -6.08 -2.63
C VAL A 25 0.56 -6.38 -2.07
N GLU A 26 1.55 -5.59 -2.48
CA GLU A 26 2.92 -5.68 -1.95
C GLU A 26 3.40 -4.28 -1.59
N LEU A 27 3.89 -4.11 -0.37
CA LEU A 27 4.40 -2.84 0.16
C LEU A 27 5.85 -3.03 0.57
N THR A 28 6.76 -2.31 -0.07
CA THR A 28 8.21 -2.38 0.19
C THR A 28 8.81 -0.98 0.30
N GLY A 29 9.98 -0.84 0.91
CA GLY A 29 10.59 0.48 1.11
C GLY A 29 11.66 0.49 2.21
N ASP A 30 12.02 1.69 2.70
CA ASP A 30 13.03 1.89 3.76
C ASP A 30 12.41 2.21 5.14
N PHE A 31 11.14 1.84 5.33
CA PHE A 31 10.40 1.94 6.59
C PHE A 31 10.72 0.78 7.53
N PHE A 32 10.31 0.91 8.80
CA PHE A 32 10.57 -0.09 9.82
C PHE A 32 9.27 -0.82 10.21
N THR A 33 9.28 -2.15 10.07
CA THR A 33 8.18 -3.06 10.40
C THR A 33 8.70 -4.48 10.54
N SER A 34 7.96 -5.35 11.23
CA SER A 34 8.16 -6.79 11.13
C SER A 34 7.48 -7.37 9.88
N GLU A 35 7.86 -8.59 9.47
CA GLU A 35 7.22 -9.32 8.37
C GLU A 35 5.74 -9.64 8.66
N GLU A 36 5.42 -9.95 9.93
CA GLU A 36 4.06 -10.24 10.36
C GLU A 36 3.16 -9.01 10.25
N GLU A 37 3.60 -7.86 10.78
CA GLU A 37 2.88 -6.59 10.66
C GLU A 37 2.72 -6.15 9.20
N LEU A 38 3.77 -6.32 8.37
CA LEU A 38 3.70 -5.97 6.96
C LEU A 38 2.64 -6.80 6.23
N LYS A 39 2.58 -8.11 6.51
CA LYS A 39 1.59 -9.00 5.93
C LYS A 39 0.17 -8.64 6.34
N GLU A 40 -0.05 -8.26 7.60
CA GLU A 40 -1.37 -7.78 8.07
C GLU A 40 -1.78 -6.48 7.37
N VAL A 41 -0.83 -5.56 7.19
CA VAL A 41 -1.04 -4.31 6.44
C VAL A 41 -1.43 -4.58 4.99
N GLU A 42 -0.70 -5.47 4.30
CA GLU A 42 -0.98 -5.84 2.91
C GLU A 42 -2.36 -6.50 2.76
N GLU A 43 -2.75 -7.38 3.70
CA GLU A 43 -4.08 -8.01 3.68
C GLU A 43 -5.21 -7.02 3.98
N LYS A 44 -5.02 -6.04 4.88
CA LYS A 44 -6.00 -4.97 5.11
C LYS A 44 -6.13 -4.05 3.89
N LEU A 45 -5.00 -3.63 3.30
CA LEU A 45 -4.99 -2.82 2.06
C LEU A 45 -5.69 -3.55 0.91
N LYS A 46 -5.45 -4.85 0.75
CA LYS A 46 -6.14 -5.69 -0.24
C LYS A 46 -7.67 -5.67 -0.10
N ARG A 47 -8.19 -5.54 1.12
CA ARG A 47 -9.63 -5.37 1.40
C ARG A 47 -10.12 -3.93 1.24
N GLY A 48 -9.24 -2.98 0.95
CA GLY A 48 -9.55 -1.55 0.93
C GLY A 48 -9.78 -0.96 2.33
N GLU A 49 -9.34 -1.66 3.37
CA GLU A 49 -9.46 -1.24 4.76
C GLU A 49 -8.20 -0.48 5.19
N LYS A 50 -8.37 0.54 6.03
CA LYS A 50 -7.23 1.21 6.66
C LYS A 50 -6.53 0.24 7.62
N PRO A 51 -5.21 0.01 7.47
CA PRO A 51 -4.46 -0.75 8.45
C PRO A 51 -4.42 -0.01 9.80
N GLU A 52 -4.79 -0.71 10.87
CA GLU A 52 -4.73 -0.18 12.24
C GLU A 52 -3.29 -0.22 12.79
N ASN A 53 -2.48 -1.14 12.26
CA ASN A 53 -1.08 -1.28 12.58
C ASN A 53 -0.31 -0.08 12.01
N VAL A 54 0.64 0.42 12.79
CA VAL A 54 1.48 1.56 12.41
C VAL A 54 2.82 1.03 11.91
N ILE A 55 3.10 1.19 10.61
CA ILE A 55 4.45 1.03 10.08
C ILE A 55 5.23 2.32 10.35
N LEU A 56 6.35 2.22 11.05
CA LEU A 56 7.16 3.38 11.40
C LEU A 56 7.77 4.02 10.14
N GLY A 57 7.39 5.28 9.91
CA GLY A 57 7.83 6.09 8.77
C GLY A 57 6.85 6.11 7.59
N LEU A 58 5.73 5.38 7.68
CA LEU A 58 4.63 5.45 6.72
C LEU A 58 3.41 6.16 7.30
N ASP A 59 2.77 6.99 6.48
CA ASP A 59 1.43 7.51 6.72
C ASP A 59 0.42 6.54 6.09
N MET A 60 -0.30 5.78 6.92
CA MET A 60 -1.20 4.73 6.44
C MET A 60 -2.45 5.28 5.74
N ASP A 61 -2.85 6.53 5.99
CA ASP A 61 -3.92 7.17 5.23
C ASP A 61 -3.47 7.45 3.80
N GLU A 62 -2.23 7.94 3.64
CA GLU A 62 -1.62 8.14 2.33
C GLU A 62 -1.46 6.83 1.56
N ILE A 63 -0.98 5.75 2.20
CA ILE A 63 -0.83 4.45 1.54
C ILE A 63 -2.19 3.91 1.08
N LEU A 64 -3.24 4.04 1.91
CA LEU A 64 -4.59 3.63 1.51
C LEU A 64 -5.11 4.48 0.34
N GLU A 65 -4.90 5.80 0.36
CA GLU A 65 -5.27 6.69 -0.74
C GLU A 65 -4.63 6.23 -2.07
N LYS A 66 -3.33 5.90 -2.05
CA LYS A 66 -2.61 5.41 -3.22
C LYS A 66 -3.10 4.05 -3.71
N TYR A 67 -3.50 3.16 -2.81
CA TYR A 67 -4.17 1.92 -3.19
C TYR A 67 -5.51 2.19 -3.88
N GLN A 68 -6.31 3.13 -3.36
CA GLN A 68 -7.61 3.49 -3.95
C GLN A 68 -7.46 4.15 -5.33
N GLU A 69 -6.41 4.94 -5.54
CA GLU A 69 -6.05 5.43 -6.89
C GLU A 69 -5.81 4.26 -7.86
N CYS A 70 -4.99 3.28 -7.47
CA CYS A 70 -4.74 2.09 -8.30
C CYS A 70 -6.03 1.33 -8.65
N LYS A 71 -6.98 1.22 -7.70
CA LYS A 71 -8.28 0.56 -7.94
C LYS A 71 -9.21 1.33 -8.86
N LYS A 72 -9.13 2.67 -8.88
CA LYS A 72 -9.86 3.49 -9.85
C LYS A 72 -9.28 3.35 -11.25
N GLU A 73 -7.95 3.34 -11.38
CA GLU A 73 -7.24 3.12 -12.64
C GLU A 73 -7.56 1.75 -13.26
N GLU A 74 -7.81 0.72 -12.44
CA GLU A 74 -8.30 -0.60 -12.89
C GLU A 74 -9.69 -0.50 -13.55
N GLY A 75 -10.62 0.22 -12.93
CA GLY A 75 -12.00 0.36 -13.39
C GLY A 75 -12.19 1.27 -14.61
N GLU A 76 -11.27 2.20 -14.88
CA GLU A 76 -11.29 3.05 -16.08
C GLU A 76 -10.74 2.36 -17.34
N ASN A 77 -10.07 1.21 -17.19
CA ASN A 77 -9.53 0.41 -18.30
C ASN A 77 -10.44 -0.76 -18.73
N THR A 78 -11.68 -0.83 -18.24
CA THR A 78 -12.69 -1.84 -18.61
C THR A 78 -13.85 -1.20 -19.37
#